data_AF-A0A6N8IXM7-F1
#
_entry.id   AF-A0A6N8IXM7-F1
#
_cell.length_a   1.000
_cell.length_b   1.000
_cell.length_c   1.000
_cell.angle_alpha   90.00
_cell.angle_beta   90.00
_cell.angle_gamma   90.00
#
_symmetry.space_group_name_H-M   'P 1'
#
loop_
_entity.id
_entity.type
_entity.pdbx_description
1 polymer ?
#
loop_
_entity_poly.entity_id
_entity_poly.type
_entity_poly.pdbx_seq_one_letter_code
_entity_poly.pdbx_strand_id
1 'polypeptide(L)'
;MPRPSTATDSHGPLLRRPVCAALFLLAPCLASAQAPPLSLSLPIACQVGVDCEIQNHVDHDPGPGSADYQCGTRTYQAHTGIDFRLLNLAQQRRGVAVLAAADGRVARARDGVADVSVRTTGTAVVEGRECGNGVAIRHAGGFETRYCHLAKGSVAVRPGDSIRTGDVIGRVGLSGRTEYPHLHFSVHRGETLVDPFAFGAAARACGAGQSLWRPELREPLAYKPRVVLNTGWAGGPLSMAAVEEGPDVPDDSAAALVAYARGIGLKTGDVQTLTLTGPDGTVIASNTMVPLARDEAQSMLFAGVRRPPQGWPRGRYVGQYQVRQGDQTVLSRSFELTLRGARSP
;
A
#
# COMPACT_ATOMS: atom_id res chain seq x y z
N MET A 1 -65.12 87.88 -40.18
CA MET A 1 -63.79 87.37 -40.58
C MET A 1 -62.75 88.06 -39.70
N PRO A 2 -61.67 87.43 -39.19
CA PRO A 2 -61.22 86.02 -39.12
C PRO A 2 -61.39 85.43 -37.68
N ARG A 3 -61.64 84.13 -37.43
CA ARG A 3 -60.76 82.93 -37.35
C ARG A 3 -59.82 82.85 -36.11
N PRO A 4 -59.49 81.64 -35.60
CA PRO A 4 -59.87 81.22 -34.23
C PRO A 4 -58.71 80.58 -33.40
N SER A 5 -59.10 80.01 -32.25
CA SER A 5 -58.48 78.88 -31.53
C SER A 5 -57.52 79.20 -30.37
N THR A 6 -57.88 78.78 -29.16
CA THR A 6 -57.22 77.64 -28.48
C THR A 6 -58.04 77.24 -27.25
N ALA A 7 -58.33 75.94 -27.16
CA ALA A 7 -59.03 75.29 -26.06
C ALA A 7 -58.02 74.88 -24.96
N THR A 8 -58.43 75.03 -23.71
CA THR A 8 -57.74 74.47 -22.54
C THR A 8 -58.47 73.20 -22.09
N ASP A 9 -57.77 72.08 -22.18
CA ASP A 9 -58.20 70.77 -21.70
C ASP A 9 -57.94 70.61 -20.20
N SER A 10 -58.85 69.88 -19.57
CA SER A 10 -58.81 69.44 -18.17
C SER A 10 -58.70 67.92 -18.16
N HIS A 11 -58.01 67.35 -17.15
CA HIS A 11 -58.33 66.10 -16.42
C HIS A 11 -57.11 65.30 -15.93
N GLY A 12 -57.13 64.99 -14.63
CA GLY A 12 -56.89 63.63 -14.13
C GLY A 12 -55.49 63.26 -13.62
N PRO A 13 -55.31 62.99 -12.31
CA PRO A 13 -54.12 62.31 -11.80
C PRO A 13 -54.23 60.79 -11.99
N LEU A 14 -53.18 60.19 -12.57
CA LEU A 14 -53.05 58.75 -12.81
C LEU A 14 -52.66 58.00 -11.52
N LEU A 15 -53.49 57.03 -11.13
CA LEU A 15 -53.19 56.00 -10.13
C LEU A 15 -52.03 55.10 -10.60
N ARG A 16 -50.98 54.98 -9.76
CA ARG A 16 -49.90 54.01 -9.94
C ARG A 16 -50.36 52.61 -9.50
N ARG A 17 -50.33 51.64 -10.42
CA ARG A 17 -50.44 50.20 -10.12
C ARG A 17 -49.06 49.66 -9.71
N PRO A 18 -48.93 48.84 -8.64
CA PRO A 18 -47.69 48.15 -8.36
C PRO A 18 -47.56 46.93 -9.28
N VAL A 19 -46.42 46.81 -9.97
CA VAL A 19 -46.02 45.62 -10.72
C VAL A 19 -45.41 44.64 -9.71
N CYS A 20 -46.07 43.51 -9.44
CA CYS A 20 -45.48 42.40 -8.70
C CYS A 20 -44.42 41.72 -9.58
N ALA A 21 -43.14 42.00 -9.33
CA ALA A 21 -42.03 41.23 -9.87
C ALA A 21 -41.94 39.89 -9.10
N ALA A 22 -42.40 38.80 -9.72
CA ALA A 22 -42.18 37.46 -9.20
C ALA A 22 -40.70 37.08 -9.41
N LEU A 23 -39.91 37.19 -8.33
CA LEU A 23 -38.53 36.74 -8.29
C LEU A 23 -38.53 35.20 -8.21
N PHE A 24 -38.35 34.52 -9.35
CA PHE A 24 -38.03 33.09 -9.36
C PHE A 24 -36.60 32.91 -8.83
N LEU A 25 -36.49 32.65 -7.53
CA LEU A 25 -35.26 32.16 -6.93
C LEU A 25 -35.02 30.73 -7.42
N LEU A 26 -34.24 30.59 -8.49
CA LEU A 26 -33.57 29.35 -8.85
C LEU A 26 -32.57 29.03 -7.73
N ALA A 27 -33.01 28.26 -6.73
CA ALA A 27 -32.12 27.70 -5.73
C ALA A 27 -31.15 26.73 -6.44
N PRO A 28 -29.83 27.00 -6.44
CA PRO A 28 -28.88 26.01 -6.92
C PRO A 28 -28.98 24.80 -5.98
N CYS A 29 -29.41 23.67 -6.54
CA CYS A 29 -29.34 22.38 -5.86
C CYS A 29 -27.85 22.04 -5.75
N LEU A 30 -27.20 22.55 -4.71
CA LEU A 30 -25.86 22.14 -4.32
C LEU A 30 -26.00 20.69 -3.86
N ALA A 31 -25.77 19.76 -4.79
CA ALA A 31 -25.51 18.37 -4.47
C ALA A 31 -24.30 18.36 -3.54
N SER A 32 -24.57 18.29 -2.24
CA SER A 32 -23.53 18.09 -1.23
C SER A 32 -22.95 16.72 -1.52
N ALA A 33 -21.72 16.68 -2.03
CA ALA A 33 -20.96 15.44 -2.04
C ALA A 33 -20.84 14.99 -0.58
N GLN A 34 -21.70 14.04 -0.17
CA GLN A 34 -21.62 13.46 1.16
C GLN A 34 -20.25 12.81 1.30
N ALA A 35 -19.53 13.18 2.36
CA ALA A 35 -18.31 12.50 2.74
C ALA A 35 -18.56 10.98 2.80
N PRO A 36 -17.59 10.15 2.40
CA PRO A 36 -17.76 8.71 2.48
C PRO A 36 -18.14 8.31 3.92
N PRO A 37 -19.06 7.35 4.09
CA PRO A 37 -19.66 7.02 5.38
C PRO A 37 -18.66 6.43 6.41
N LEU A 38 -17.44 6.10 5.96
CA LEU A 38 -16.33 5.62 6.77
C LEU A 38 -15.05 6.34 6.31
N SER A 39 -14.22 6.75 7.27
CA SER A 39 -12.95 7.43 7.03
C SER A 39 -11.82 6.67 7.72
N LEU A 40 -10.95 6.04 6.93
CA LEU A 40 -9.94 5.08 7.38
C LEU A 40 -8.58 5.74 7.61
N SER A 41 -8.01 5.51 8.79
CA SER A 41 -6.59 5.69 9.09
C SER A 41 -5.78 4.46 8.66
N LEU A 42 -4.46 4.62 8.58
CA LEU A 42 -3.55 3.52 8.24
C LEU A 42 -3.64 2.42 9.33
N PRO A 43 -3.90 1.15 8.97
CA PRO A 43 -4.16 0.09 9.95
C PRO A 43 -2.88 -0.55 10.50
N ILE A 44 -1.72 0.04 10.25
CA ILE A 44 -0.41 -0.53 10.54
C ILE A 44 0.57 0.58 10.91
N ALA A 45 1.39 0.35 11.94
CA ALA A 45 2.40 1.29 12.40
C ALA A 45 3.69 1.18 11.59
N CYS A 46 3.62 1.55 10.31
CA CYS A 46 4.73 1.61 9.37
C CYS A 46 4.59 2.81 8.44
N GLN A 47 5.67 3.20 7.79
CA GLN A 47 5.70 4.19 6.73
C GLN A 47 5.71 3.48 5.36
N VAL A 48 4.56 3.53 4.68
CA VAL A 48 4.39 2.93 3.34
C VAL A 48 5.39 3.53 2.36
N GLY A 49 6.09 2.67 1.62
CA GLY A 49 7.18 3.03 0.69
C GLY A 49 8.56 3.18 1.36
N VAL A 50 8.65 3.05 2.69
CA VAL A 50 9.91 3.09 3.44
C VAL A 50 10.17 1.77 4.15
N ASP A 51 9.31 1.37 5.09
CA ASP A 51 9.47 0.15 5.88
C ASP A 51 8.28 -0.82 5.78
N CYS A 52 7.30 -0.51 4.93
CA CYS A 52 6.28 -1.44 4.47
C CYS A 52 5.78 -1.03 3.08
N GLU A 53 5.03 -1.91 2.41
CA GLU A 53 4.43 -1.59 1.11
C GLU A 53 3.11 -2.34 0.91
N ILE A 54 2.19 -1.79 0.12
CA ILE A 54 1.00 -2.53 -0.31
C ILE A 54 1.44 -3.56 -1.36
N GLN A 55 1.44 -4.85 -1.01
CA GLN A 55 1.79 -5.93 -1.94
C GLN A 55 0.65 -6.25 -2.90
N ASN A 56 -0.57 -6.39 -2.37
CA ASN A 56 -1.77 -6.76 -3.11
C ASN A 56 -2.94 -5.85 -2.74
N HIS A 57 -3.79 -5.56 -3.71
CA HIS A 57 -5.07 -4.86 -3.59
C HIS A 57 -6.22 -5.85 -3.74
N VAL A 58 -7.45 -5.39 -3.52
CA VAL A 58 -8.66 -6.21 -3.75
C VAL A 58 -8.72 -6.61 -5.23
N ASP A 59 -9.15 -7.84 -5.50
CA ASP A 59 -9.47 -8.31 -6.84
C ASP A 59 -10.87 -7.83 -7.27
N HIS A 60 -10.93 -7.13 -8.39
CA HIS A 60 -12.14 -6.60 -9.02
C HIS A 60 -12.61 -7.43 -10.22
N ASP A 61 -11.87 -8.48 -10.59
CA ASP A 61 -12.31 -9.39 -11.65
C ASP A 61 -13.19 -10.50 -11.04
N PRO A 62 -14.49 -10.58 -11.39
CA PRO A 62 -15.35 -11.69 -10.94
C PRO A 62 -15.08 -12.99 -11.71
N GLY A 63 -14.24 -12.96 -12.74
CA GLY A 63 -13.91 -14.11 -13.59
C GLY A 63 -12.72 -14.94 -13.08
N PRO A 64 -12.12 -15.76 -13.96
CA PRO A 64 -10.94 -16.55 -13.62
C PRO A 64 -9.63 -15.73 -13.64
N GLY A 65 -9.69 -14.47 -14.07
CA GLY A 65 -8.55 -13.55 -14.06
C GLY A 65 -8.37 -12.89 -12.70
N SER A 66 -7.58 -11.82 -12.69
CA SER A 66 -7.44 -10.94 -11.54
C SER A 66 -7.06 -9.55 -11.99
N ALA A 67 -7.71 -8.53 -11.43
CA ALA A 67 -7.42 -7.14 -11.75
C ALA A 67 -7.67 -6.26 -10.52
N ASP A 68 -6.72 -5.41 -10.16
CA ASP A 68 -6.92 -4.45 -9.07
C ASP A 68 -7.86 -3.30 -9.50
N TYR A 69 -8.17 -2.37 -8.59
CA TYR A 69 -9.08 -1.25 -8.87
C TYR A 69 -8.60 -0.29 -9.97
N GLN A 70 -7.32 -0.33 -10.35
CA GLN A 70 -6.77 0.39 -11.50
C GLN A 70 -6.66 -0.48 -12.75
N CYS A 71 -7.26 -1.67 -12.71
CA CYS A 71 -7.13 -2.71 -13.72
C CYS A 71 -5.69 -3.17 -13.95
N GLY A 72 -4.85 -3.04 -12.92
CA GLY A 72 -3.48 -3.52 -12.92
C GLY A 72 -3.32 -4.90 -12.30
N THR A 73 -2.07 -5.33 -12.21
CA THR A 73 -1.68 -6.68 -11.76
C THR A 73 -1.19 -6.73 -10.31
N ARG A 74 -1.51 -5.72 -9.48
CA ARG A 74 -1.14 -5.70 -8.04
C ARG A 74 -2.21 -6.41 -7.20
N THR A 75 -2.58 -7.61 -7.61
CA THR A 75 -3.55 -8.49 -6.95
C THR A 75 -3.36 -9.93 -7.44
N TYR A 76 -4.18 -10.86 -6.95
CA TYR A 76 -4.31 -12.22 -7.46
C TYR A 76 -5.76 -12.67 -7.35
N GLN A 77 -6.10 -13.77 -8.01
CA GLN A 77 -7.47 -14.26 -8.11
C GLN A 77 -8.13 -14.41 -6.72
N ALA A 78 -9.30 -13.81 -6.57
CA ALA A 78 -10.12 -13.84 -5.36
C ALA A 78 -9.45 -13.24 -4.11
N HIS A 79 -8.49 -12.32 -4.29
CA HIS A 79 -7.94 -11.57 -3.17
C HIS A 79 -8.96 -10.57 -2.59
N THR A 80 -9.21 -10.62 -1.29
CA THR A 80 -10.34 -9.94 -0.64
C THR A 80 -9.95 -8.75 0.25
N GLY A 81 -8.73 -8.24 0.13
CA GLY A 81 -8.26 -7.16 0.99
C GLY A 81 -7.06 -6.41 0.44
N ILE A 82 -6.41 -5.65 1.32
CA ILE A 82 -5.17 -4.95 1.07
C ILE A 82 -4.09 -5.61 1.93
N ASP A 83 -3.00 -6.04 1.29
CA ASP A 83 -1.87 -6.64 1.99
C ASP A 83 -0.79 -5.60 2.26
N PHE A 84 -0.71 -5.10 3.48
CA PHE A 84 0.40 -4.25 3.94
C PHE A 84 1.56 -5.13 4.36
N ARG A 85 2.51 -5.32 3.45
CA ARG A 85 3.66 -6.19 3.60
C ARG A 85 4.81 -5.50 4.34
N LEU A 86 5.39 -6.21 5.32
CA LEU A 86 6.66 -5.83 5.93
C LEU A 86 7.85 -6.24 5.05
N LEU A 87 9.00 -5.62 5.27
CA LEU A 87 10.18 -5.90 4.46
C LEU A 87 10.75 -7.29 4.69
N ASN A 88 10.66 -7.84 5.90
CA ASN A 88 11.20 -9.16 6.25
C ASN A 88 10.73 -9.63 7.64
N LEU A 89 11.04 -10.88 7.97
CA LEU A 89 10.74 -11.49 9.26
C LEU A 89 11.54 -10.86 10.41
N ALA A 90 12.75 -10.33 10.16
CA ALA A 90 13.48 -9.57 11.19
C ALA A 90 12.67 -8.33 11.65
N GLN A 91 12.01 -7.62 10.75
CA GLN A 91 11.09 -6.53 11.10
C GLN A 91 9.87 -7.03 11.86
N GLN A 92 9.26 -8.13 11.41
CA GLN A 92 8.14 -8.76 12.10
C GLN A 92 8.49 -9.13 13.55
N ARG A 93 9.66 -9.74 13.77
CA ARG A 93 10.16 -10.14 15.10
C ARG A 93 10.40 -8.95 16.04
N ARG A 94 10.80 -7.79 15.51
CA ARG A 94 10.89 -6.54 16.30
C ARG A 94 9.51 -6.03 16.76
N GLY A 95 8.45 -6.46 16.06
CA GLY A 95 7.07 -6.12 16.35
C GLY A 95 6.64 -4.85 15.63
N VAL A 96 5.69 -5.00 14.70
CA VAL A 96 5.01 -3.87 14.05
C VAL A 96 3.56 -3.87 14.52
N ALA A 97 3.11 -2.77 15.12
CA ALA A 97 1.76 -2.68 15.65
C ALA A 97 0.71 -2.65 14.52
N VAL A 98 -0.39 -3.36 14.74
CA VAL A 98 -1.62 -3.24 13.95
C VAL A 98 -2.54 -2.29 14.70
N LEU A 99 -3.05 -1.30 13.97
CA LEU A 99 -3.82 -0.19 14.50
C LEU A 99 -5.27 -0.29 14.02
N ALA A 100 -6.22 0.07 14.87
CA ALA A 100 -7.60 0.20 14.45
C ALA A 100 -7.74 1.34 13.42
N ALA A 101 -8.24 1.02 12.23
CA ALA A 101 -8.38 1.99 11.14
C ALA A 101 -9.49 3.02 11.37
N ALA A 102 -10.46 2.72 12.23
CA ALA A 102 -11.57 3.60 12.57
C ALA A 102 -12.17 3.23 13.94
N ASP A 103 -12.89 4.18 14.53
CA ASP A 103 -13.64 3.97 15.77
C ASP A 103 -14.69 2.86 15.62
N GLY A 104 -14.88 2.05 16.65
CA GLY A 104 -15.86 0.97 16.57
C GLY A 104 -15.92 0.09 17.80
N ARG A 105 -16.50 -1.10 17.63
CA ARG A 105 -16.57 -2.14 18.65
C ARG A 105 -16.03 -3.45 18.10
N VAL A 106 -15.18 -4.13 18.86
CA VAL A 106 -14.66 -5.45 18.48
C VAL A 106 -15.81 -6.43 18.40
N ALA A 107 -16.03 -7.00 17.22
CA ALA A 107 -17.05 -8.02 16.99
C ALA A 107 -16.50 -9.43 17.21
N ARG A 108 -15.26 -9.68 16.75
CA ARG A 108 -14.61 -10.99 16.84
C ARG A 108 -13.11 -10.79 17.04
N ALA A 109 -12.50 -11.71 17.77
CA ALA A 109 -11.05 -11.81 17.90
C ALA A 109 -10.66 -13.28 17.96
N ARG A 110 -9.54 -13.65 17.36
CA ARG A 110 -8.93 -14.97 17.44
C ARG A 110 -7.44 -14.83 17.70
N ASP A 111 -6.91 -15.63 18.60
CA ASP A 111 -5.48 -15.77 18.85
C ASP A 111 -5.11 -17.26 19.05
N GLY A 112 -3.82 -17.58 19.06
CA GLY A 112 -3.25 -18.89 19.34
C GLY A 112 -2.76 -19.67 18.12
N VAL A 113 -3.08 -19.23 16.89
CA VAL A 113 -2.56 -19.82 15.64
C VAL A 113 -1.07 -19.49 15.52
N ALA A 114 -0.26 -20.49 15.19
CA ALA A 114 1.19 -20.32 15.08
C ALA A 114 1.58 -19.41 13.91
N ASP A 115 2.66 -18.64 14.12
CA ASP A 115 3.30 -17.84 13.07
C ASP A 115 4.21 -18.74 12.23
N VAL A 116 3.65 -19.36 11.19
CA VAL A 116 4.38 -20.27 10.29
C VAL A 116 3.87 -20.09 8.87
N SER A 117 4.79 -19.87 7.94
CA SER A 117 4.47 -19.76 6.51
C SER A 117 3.81 -21.04 5.98
N VAL A 118 2.77 -20.88 5.16
CA VAL A 118 2.15 -22.02 4.45
C VAL A 118 3.08 -22.61 3.39
N ARG A 119 4.17 -21.93 3.01
CA ARG A 119 5.23 -22.53 2.18
C ARG A 119 5.96 -23.66 2.90
N THR A 120 5.95 -23.65 4.23
CA THR A 120 6.58 -24.67 5.07
C THR A 120 5.58 -25.76 5.49
N THR A 121 4.35 -25.37 5.81
CA THR A 121 3.35 -26.28 6.42
C THR A 121 2.28 -26.78 5.45
N GLY A 122 2.15 -26.15 4.27
CA GLY A 122 1.01 -26.34 3.39
C GLY A 122 -0.25 -25.60 3.87
N THR A 123 -1.22 -25.42 2.97
CA THR A 123 -2.46 -24.68 3.28
C THR A 123 -3.47 -25.48 4.09
N ALA A 124 -3.43 -26.82 4.04
CA ALA A 124 -4.38 -27.70 4.73
C ALA A 124 -4.39 -27.50 6.25
N VAL A 125 -3.25 -27.13 6.85
CA VAL A 125 -3.13 -26.92 8.31
C VAL A 125 -3.96 -25.73 8.80
N VAL A 126 -4.27 -24.79 7.92
CA VAL A 126 -5.00 -23.54 8.24
C VAL A 126 -6.40 -23.47 7.62
N GLU A 127 -6.92 -24.60 7.12
CA GLU A 127 -8.31 -24.67 6.62
C GLU A 127 -9.32 -24.25 7.71
N GLY A 128 -10.26 -23.37 7.34
CA GLY A 128 -11.22 -22.74 8.27
C GLY A 128 -10.61 -21.69 9.20
N ARG A 129 -9.30 -21.43 9.07
CA ARG A 129 -8.53 -20.47 9.86
C ARG A 129 -7.59 -19.68 8.95
N GLU A 130 -8.02 -19.38 7.74
CA GLU A 130 -7.23 -18.72 6.70
C GLU A 130 -6.77 -17.33 7.16
N CYS A 131 -7.64 -16.60 7.86
CA CYS A 131 -7.30 -15.31 8.50
C CYS A 131 -6.23 -15.44 9.62
N GLY A 132 -5.98 -16.65 10.13
CA GLY A 132 -5.08 -16.87 11.26
C GLY A 132 -5.60 -16.21 12.54
N ASN A 133 -4.70 -15.59 13.30
CA ASN A 133 -5.07 -14.68 14.38
C ASN A 133 -5.56 -13.37 13.77
N GLY A 134 -6.59 -12.79 14.36
CA GLY A 134 -7.20 -11.61 13.77
C GLY A 134 -8.27 -10.96 14.61
N VAL A 135 -8.66 -9.77 14.19
CA VAL A 135 -9.68 -8.93 14.83
C VAL A 135 -10.68 -8.49 13.76
N ALA A 136 -11.95 -8.45 14.11
CA ALA A 136 -12.99 -7.79 13.31
C ALA A 136 -13.64 -6.69 14.14
N ILE A 137 -13.72 -5.48 13.59
CA ILE A 137 -14.26 -4.29 14.27
C ILE A 137 -15.47 -3.80 13.48
N ARG A 138 -16.61 -3.66 14.15
CA ARG A 138 -17.83 -3.06 13.59
C ARG A 138 -17.81 -1.56 13.78
N HIS A 139 -18.24 -0.85 12.75
CA HIS A 139 -18.30 0.60 12.67
C HIS A 139 -19.74 1.08 12.38
N ALA A 140 -19.95 2.39 12.42
CA ALA A 140 -21.20 3.00 11.96
C ALA A 140 -21.48 2.68 10.47
N GLY A 141 -22.73 2.84 10.03
CA GLY A 141 -23.10 2.67 8.62
C GLY A 141 -23.10 1.21 8.10
N GLY A 142 -22.97 0.23 9.01
CA GLY A 142 -22.95 -1.20 8.69
C GLY A 142 -21.59 -1.71 8.22
N PHE A 143 -20.52 -0.92 8.42
CA PHE A 143 -19.17 -1.31 8.04
C PHE A 143 -18.50 -2.23 9.07
N GLU A 144 -17.64 -3.12 8.59
CA GLU A 144 -16.76 -3.95 9.41
C GLU A 144 -15.36 -3.97 8.79
N THR A 145 -14.33 -3.67 9.58
CA THR A 145 -12.93 -3.90 9.17
C THR A 145 -12.41 -5.20 9.75
N ARG A 146 -11.61 -5.94 9.00
CA ARG A 146 -10.98 -7.19 9.43
C ARG A 146 -9.46 -7.07 9.29
N TYR A 147 -8.76 -7.58 10.29
CA TYR A 147 -7.31 -7.53 10.43
C TYR A 147 -6.84 -8.97 10.62
N CYS A 148 -6.17 -9.52 9.64
CA CYS A 148 -5.75 -10.93 9.60
C CYS A 148 -4.22 -11.08 9.66
N HIS A 149 -3.78 -12.30 9.93
CA HIS A 149 -2.38 -12.71 10.02
C HIS A 149 -1.62 -12.06 11.19
N LEU A 150 -2.31 -11.80 12.30
CA LEU A 150 -1.68 -11.21 13.49
C LEU A 150 -0.73 -12.21 14.15
N ALA A 151 0.28 -11.70 14.86
CA ALA A 151 1.28 -12.51 15.54
C ALA A 151 0.64 -13.28 16.69
N LYS A 152 1.08 -14.52 16.90
CA LYS A 152 0.59 -15.36 18.00
C LYS A 152 0.83 -14.68 19.35
N GLY A 153 -0.21 -14.59 20.18
CA GLY A 153 -0.16 -13.98 21.50
C GLY A 153 -0.12 -12.45 21.49
N SER A 154 -0.30 -11.82 20.32
CA SER A 154 -0.25 -10.36 20.20
C SER A 154 -1.61 -9.68 20.25
N VAL A 155 -2.72 -10.42 20.12
CA VAL A 155 -4.05 -9.82 20.04
C VAL A 155 -4.40 -9.16 21.38
N ALA A 156 -4.55 -7.83 21.36
CA ALA A 156 -4.63 -7.00 22.56
C ALA A 156 -6.07 -6.68 23.00
N VAL A 157 -7.06 -7.20 22.28
CA VAL A 157 -8.48 -6.82 22.42
C VAL A 157 -9.38 -8.04 22.47
N ARG A 158 -10.61 -7.85 22.98
CA ARG A 158 -11.62 -8.90 23.15
C ARG A 158 -12.95 -8.48 22.52
N PRO A 159 -13.79 -9.45 22.11
CA PRO A 159 -15.14 -9.14 21.65
C PRO A 159 -15.90 -8.29 22.67
N GLY A 160 -16.51 -7.22 22.18
CA GLY A 160 -17.21 -6.24 23.02
C GLY A 160 -16.39 -5.00 23.36
N ASP A 161 -15.07 -4.99 23.20
CA ASP A 161 -14.27 -3.78 23.51
C ASP A 161 -14.63 -2.61 22.59
N SER A 162 -14.72 -1.41 23.17
CA SER A 162 -14.82 -0.15 22.42
C SER A 162 -13.42 0.26 21.98
N ILE A 163 -13.28 0.60 20.69
CA ILE A 163 -12.00 0.90 20.06
C ILE A 163 -12.05 2.30 19.45
N ARG A 164 -10.97 3.06 19.62
CA ARG A 164 -10.72 4.32 18.94
C ARG A 164 -9.74 4.10 17.79
N THR A 165 -9.86 4.94 16.77
CA THR A 165 -8.92 5.01 15.65
C THR A 165 -7.50 5.16 16.19
N GLY A 166 -6.58 4.31 15.72
CA GLY A 166 -5.18 4.30 16.14
C GLY A 166 -4.87 3.44 17.37
N ASP A 167 -5.87 2.89 18.06
CA ASP A 167 -5.62 1.94 19.15
C ASP A 167 -4.87 0.71 18.64
N VAL A 168 -3.91 0.22 19.42
CA VAL A 168 -3.17 -1.00 19.11
C VAL A 168 -4.07 -2.20 19.38
N ILE A 169 -4.34 -3.00 18.35
CA ILE A 169 -5.18 -4.21 18.45
C ILE A 169 -4.38 -5.51 18.33
N GLY A 170 -3.13 -5.41 17.91
CA GLY A 170 -2.17 -6.50 17.93
C GLY A 170 -0.88 -6.17 17.21
N ARG A 171 -0.17 -7.18 16.73
CA ARG A 171 1.05 -7.02 15.91
C ARG A 171 0.97 -7.83 14.64
N VAL A 172 1.67 -7.40 13.60
CA VAL A 172 1.80 -8.14 12.35
C VAL A 172 2.51 -9.47 12.63
N GLY A 173 1.96 -10.56 12.10
CA GLY A 173 2.46 -11.92 12.29
C GLY A 173 2.70 -12.67 10.99
N LEU A 174 2.61 -13.99 11.11
CA LEU A 174 2.72 -14.94 10.01
C LEU A 174 1.72 -16.11 10.21
N SER A 175 0.59 -15.83 10.84
CA SER A 175 -0.43 -16.85 11.14
C SER A 175 -1.47 -16.97 10.03
N GLY A 176 -2.06 -18.15 9.86
CA GLY A 176 -3.09 -18.40 8.83
C GLY A 176 -2.49 -18.65 7.45
N ARG A 177 -3.25 -18.35 6.40
CA ARG A 177 -2.87 -18.60 5.00
C ARG A 177 -1.97 -17.49 4.46
N THR A 178 -0.74 -17.44 4.97
CA THR A 178 0.23 -16.38 4.68
C THR A 178 1.61 -16.96 4.34
N GLU A 179 2.32 -16.30 3.42
CA GLU A 179 3.65 -16.72 2.96
C GLU A 179 4.79 -15.80 3.41
N TYR A 180 4.45 -14.58 3.83
CA TYR A 180 5.37 -13.49 4.21
C TYR A 180 4.71 -12.60 5.26
N PRO A 181 5.48 -11.88 6.11
CA PRO A 181 4.91 -11.07 7.16
C PRO A 181 4.14 -9.87 6.60
N HIS A 182 2.83 -9.84 6.79
CA HIS A 182 1.96 -8.76 6.33
C HIS A 182 0.69 -8.67 7.17
N LEU A 183 0.04 -7.51 7.13
CA LEU A 183 -1.34 -7.35 7.55
C LEU A 183 -2.24 -7.49 6.32
N HIS A 184 -3.15 -8.45 6.36
CA HIS A 184 -4.28 -8.48 5.42
C HIS A 184 -5.45 -7.69 6.03
N PHE A 185 -5.81 -6.59 5.38
CA PHE A 185 -6.83 -5.66 5.82
C PHE A 185 -8.01 -5.67 4.84
N SER A 186 -9.20 -6.05 5.30
CA SER A 186 -10.42 -6.02 4.47
C SER A 186 -11.50 -5.13 5.07
N VAL A 187 -12.32 -4.56 4.19
CA VAL A 187 -13.47 -3.73 4.56
C VAL A 187 -14.72 -4.40 4.02
N HIS A 188 -15.75 -4.51 4.84
CA HIS A 188 -17.05 -5.05 4.46
C HIS A 188 -18.14 -4.05 4.83
N ARG A 189 -19.24 -4.06 4.07
CA ARG A 189 -20.50 -3.40 4.45
C ARG A 189 -21.61 -4.43 4.40
N GLY A 190 -22.09 -4.86 5.56
CA GLY A 190 -22.86 -6.09 5.67
C GLY A 190 -22.03 -7.30 5.23
N GLU A 191 -22.56 -8.09 4.30
CA GLU A 191 -21.86 -9.26 3.74
C GLU A 191 -20.98 -8.91 2.52
N THR A 192 -21.14 -7.71 1.97
CA THR A 192 -20.47 -7.27 0.75
C THR A 192 -19.05 -6.81 1.04
N LEU A 193 -18.08 -7.32 0.28
CA LEU A 193 -16.72 -6.82 0.27
C LEU A 193 -16.68 -5.39 -0.33
N VAL A 194 -15.88 -4.53 0.29
CA VAL A 194 -15.68 -3.15 -0.14
C VAL A 194 -14.19 -2.93 -0.38
N ASP A 195 -13.83 -2.41 -1.56
CA ASP A 195 -12.49 -1.89 -1.79
C ASP A 195 -12.34 -0.49 -1.15
N PRO A 196 -11.41 -0.30 -0.20
CA PRO A 196 -11.17 1.01 0.41
C PRO A 196 -10.57 2.07 -0.54
N PHE A 197 -10.03 1.68 -1.70
CA PHE A 197 -9.55 2.60 -2.73
C PHE A 197 -10.63 3.01 -3.74
N ALA A 198 -11.68 2.20 -3.91
CA ALA A 198 -12.66 2.34 -4.98
C ALA A 198 -14.10 2.08 -4.50
N PHE A 199 -14.47 2.65 -3.35
CA PHE A 199 -15.82 2.48 -2.80
C PHE A 199 -16.90 2.97 -3.76
N GLY A 200 -17.89 2.12 -4.00
CA GLY A 200 -19.00 2.40 -4.92
C GLY A 200 -18.64 2.24 -6.41
N ALA A 201 -17.43 1.80 -6.75
CA ALA A 201 -17.10 1.42 -8.13
C ALA A 201 -17.82 0.12 -8.51
N ALA A 202 -18.25 0.02 -9.77
CA ALA A 202 -18.67 -1.24 -10.36
C ALA A 202 -17.45 -2.13 -10.62
N ALA A 203 -17.65 -3.45 -10.67
CA ALA A 203 -16.60 -4.37 -11.08
C ALA A 203 -16.03 -3.98 -12.46
N ARG A 204 -14.70 -4.01 -12.60
CA ARG A 204 -13.95 -3.61 -13.81
C ARG A 204 -14.05 -2.12 -14.20
N ALA A 205 -14.62 -1.26 -13.37
CA ALA A 205 -14.58 0.19 -13.59
C ALA A 205 -13.23 0.76 -13.12
N CYS A 206 -12.21 0.70 -13.99
CA CYS A 206 -10.83 1.10 -13.68
C CYS A 206 -10.76 2.55 -13.18
N GLY A 207 -10.15 2.76 -12.01
CA GLY A 207 -9.93 4.08 -11.42
C GLY A 207 -11.19 4.81 -10.97
N ALA A 208 -12.34 4.13 -10.96
CA ALA A 208 -13.61 4.69 -10.50
C ALA A 208 -13.77 4.56 -8.97
N GLY A 209 -14.85 5.16 -8.45
CA GLY A 209 -15.22 5.08 -7.04
C GLY A 209 -14.58 6.16 -6.17
N GLN A 210 -14.82 6.04 -4.87
CA GLN A 210 -14.34 6.98 -3.86
C GLN A 210 -13.35 6.29 -2.94
N SER A 211 -12.28 6.99 -2.55
CA SER A 211 -11.39 6.47 -1.52
C SER A 211 -12.03 6.62 -0.14
N LEU A 212 -12.00 5.55 0.65
CA LEU A 212 -12.36 5.55 2.07
C LEU A 212 -11.17 5.96 2.95
N TRP A 213 -9.96 6.04 2.40
CA TRP A 213 -8.79 6.51 3.13
C TRP A 213 -8.90 8.00 3.42
N ARG A 214 -8.43 8.40 4.60
CA ARG A 214 -8.32 9.81 4.96
C ARG A 214 -7.51 10.59 3.92
N PRO A 215 -7.84 11.86 3.62
CA PRO A 215 -7.18 12.64 2.58
C PRO A 215 -5.65 12.69 2.67
N GLU A 216 -5.10 12.73 3.89
CA GLU A 216 -3.66 12.73 4.16
C GLU A 216 -2.94 11.43 3.74
N LEU A 217 -3.68 10.34 3.53
CA LEU A 217 -3.12 9.05 3.10
C LEU A 217 -3.13 8.88 1.57
N ARG A 218 -3.71 9.81 0.80
CA ARG A 218 -3.84 9.66 -0.66
C ARG A 218 -2.51 9.62 -1.39
N GLU A 219 -1.52 10.42 -0.96
CA GLU A 219 -0.19 10.43 -1.56
C GLU A 219 0.63 9.21 -1.10
N PRO A 220 0.74 8.90 0.21
CA PRO A 220 1.48 7.72 0.67
C PRO A 220 0.94 6.39 0.10
N LEU A 221 -0.38 6.31 -0.09
CA LEU A 221 -1.07 5.13 -0.64
C LEU A 221 -1.39 5.25 -2.13
N ALA A 222 -0.79 6.21 -2.84
CA ALA A 222 -0.98 6.35 -4.27
C ALA A 222 -0.62 5.05 -4.99
N TYR A 223 -1.42 4.68 -6.00
CA TYR A 223 -1.23 3.45 -6.74
C TYR A 223 0.16 3.41 -7.41
N LYS A 224 0.88 2.32 -7.17
CA LYS A 224 2.18 2.06 -7.80
C LYS A 224 2.11 0.73 -8.54
N PRO A 225 2.20 0.72 -9.88
CA PRO A 225 2.19 -0.54 -10.64
C PRO A 225 3.44 -1.38 -10.38
N ARG A 226 4.55 -0.76 -9.98
CA ARG A 226 5.85 -1.37 -9.70
C ARG A 226 6.45 -0.70 -8.45
N VAL A 227 7.07 -1.48 -7.58
CA VAL A 227 7.76 -0.94 -6.39
C VAL A 227 9.07 -1.68 -6.11
N VAL A 228 10.07 -0.97 -5.61
CA VAL A 228 11.22 -1.58 -4.93
C VAL A 228 10.80 -1.88 -3.51
N LEU A 229 10.50 -3.15 -3.21
CA LEU A 229 10.09 -3.58 -1.87
C LEU A 229 11.21 -3.31 -0.86
N ASN A 230 12.41 -3.83 -1.11
CA ASN A 230 13.57 -3.51 -0.31
C ASN A 230 14.88 -3.67 -1.10
N THR A 231 15.93 -3.09 -0.54
CA THR A 231 17.31 -3.22 -0.98
C THR A 231 18.19 -3.47 0.23
N GLY A 232 19.38 -4.02 0.03
CA GLY A 232 20.30 -4.24 1.13
C GLY A 232 21.59 -4.90 0.70
N TRP A 233 22.40 -5.22 1.70
CA TRP A 233 23.72 -5.81 1.54
C TRP A 233 23.82 -7.09 2.37
N ALA A 234 24.59 -8.05 1.89
CA ALA A 234 24.87 -9.31 2.56
C ALA A 234 26.36 -9.68 2.41
N GLY A 235 26.88 -10.39 3.42
CA GLY A 235 28.30 -10.78 3.50
C GLY A 235 28.67 -12.06 2.77
N GLY A 236 27.74 -12.68 2.05
CA GLY A 236 27.87 -14.02 1.49
C GLY A 236 26.75 -14.38 0.50
N PRO A 237 26.63 -15.67 0.12
CA PRO A 237 25.60 -16.14 -0.79
C PRO A 237 24.20 -15.73 -0.34
N LEU A 238 23.35 -15.35 -1.30
CA LEU A 238 22.02 -14.83 -1.03
C LEU A 238 20.95 -15.67 -1.73
N SER A 239 19.85 -15.92 -1.03
CA SER A 239 18.64 -16.53 -1.55
C SER A 239 17.42 -15.67 -1.22
N MET A 240 16.30 -15.88 -1.91
CA MET A 240 15.05 -15.18 -1.60
C MET A 240 14.63 -15.41 -0.14
N ALA A 241 14.80 -16.64 0.36
CA ALA A 241 14.49 -16.99 1.75
C ALA A 241 15.38 -16.23 2.73
N ALA A 242 16.67 -16.08 2.45
CA ALA A 242 17.57 -15.29 3.30
C ALA A 242 17.15 -13.81 3.33
N VAL A 243 16.73 -13.23 2.19
CA VAL A 243 16.22 -11.85 2.15
C VAL A 243 14.89 -11.73 2.92
N GLU A 244 14.04 -12.75 2.86
CA GLU A 244 12.79 -12.80 3.63
C GLU A 244 13.04 -12.88 5.14
N GLU A 245 14.10 -13.56 5.58
CA GLU A 245 14.50 -13.57 6.98
C GLU A 245 15.04 -12.21 7.44
N GLY A 246 15.68 -11.46 6.55
CA GLY A 246 16.36 -10.20 6.86
C GLY A 246 17.83 -10.46 7.19
N PRO A 247 18.72 -10.45 6.17
CA PRO A 247 20.13 -10.78 6.35
C PRO A 247 20.85 -9.70 7.13
N ASP A 248 21.90 -10.09 7.84
CA ASP A 248 22.79 -9.14 8.53
C ASP A 248 23.54 -8.26 7.53
N VAL A 249 23.71 -6.99 7.92
CA VAL A 249 24.50 -6.04 7.13
C VAL A 249 25.98 -6.41 7.26
N PRO A 250 26.70 -6.59 6.15
CA PRO A 250 28.11 -6.98 6.19
C PRO A 250 29.01 -5.90 6.79
N ASP A 251 30.06 -6.35 7.45
CA ASP A 251 31.17 -5.53 7.91
C ASP A 251 32.44 -5.76 7.06
N ASP A 252 33.58 -5.26 7.52
CA ASP A 252 34.87 -5.35 6.82
C ASP A 252 35.51 -6.76 6.88
N SER A 253 34.94 -7.67 7.66
CA SER A 253 35.32 -9.08 7.71
C SER A 253 34.59 -9.94 6.68
N ALA A 254 33.50 -9.41 6.08
CA ALA A 254 32.64 -10.14 5.17
C ALA A 254 33.41 -10.82 4.02
N ALA A 255 33.10 -12.09 3.75
CA ALA A 255 33.76 -12.88 2.71
C ALA A 255 33.39 -12.43 1.28
N ALA A 256 32.25 -11.77 1.13
CA ALA A 256 31.78 -11.13 -0.09
C ALA A 256 31.00 -9.87 0.26
N LEU A 257 30.89 -8.94 -0.69
CA LEU A 257 29.86 -7.91 -0.67
C LEU A 257 28.86 -8.24 -1.76
N VAL A 258 27.63 -8.55 -1.35
CA VAL A 258 26.51 -8.83 -2.24
C VAL A 258 25.43 -7.79 -1.97
N ALA A 259 25.16 -6.92 -2.93
CA ALA A 259 23.97 -6.09 -2.85
C ALA A 259 22.80 -6.80 -3.51
N TYR A 260 21.59 -6.50 -3.02
CA TYR A 260 20.37 -7.05 -3.56
C TYR A 260 19.27 -6.00 -3.64
N ALA A 261 18.32 -6.27 -4.54
CA ALA A 261 17.07 -5.53 -4.65
C ALA A 261 15.93 -6.52 -4.88
N ARG A 262 14.79 -6.28 -4.22
CA ARG A 262 13.53 -6.96 -4.52
C ARG A 262 12.53 -5.98 -5.10
N GLY A 263 12.03 -6.31 -6.29
CA GLY A 263 10.94 -5.61 -6.95
C GLY A 263 9.62 -6.36 -6.75
N ILE A 264 8.51 -5.64 -6.73
CA ILE A 264 7.17 -6.21 -6.70
C ILE A 264 6.28 -5.55 -7.75
N GLY A 265 5.42 -6.35 -8.39
CA GLY A 265 4.55 -5.90 -9.48
C GLY A 265 5.27 -5.58 -10.78
N LEU A 266 6.45 -6.16 -11.03
CA LEU A 266 7.17 -5.94 -12.28
C LEU A 266 6.37 -6.48 -13.46
N LYS A 267 6.51 -5.85 -14.62
CA LYS A 267 5.72 -6.16 -15.81
C LYS A 267 6.52 -6.96 -16.82
N THR A 268 5.80 -7.70 -17.65
CA THR A 268 6.34 -8.34 -18.84
C THR A 268 7.19 -7.35 -19.64
N GLY A 269 8.40 -7.77 -20.02
CA GLY A 269 9.37 -6.95 -20.75
C GLY A 269 10.23 -6.03 -19.88
N ASP A 270 9.95 -5.89 -18.58
CA ASP A 270 10.83 -5.14 -17.68
C ASP A 270 12.24 -5.79 -17.62
N VAL A 271 13.27 -4.96 -17.66
CA VAL A 271 14.69 -5.34 -17.54
C VAL A 271 15.23 -4.77 -16.25
N GLN A 272 15.70 -5.65 -15.36
CA GLN A 272 16.29 -5.26 -14.07
C GLN A 272 17.81 -5.19 -14.18
N THR A 273 18.42 -4.11 -13.68
CA THR A 273 19.87 -3.96 -13.55
C THR A 273 20.21 -3.58 -12.10
N LEU A 274 21.24 -4.20 -11.54
CA LEU A 274 21.83 -3.82 -10.26
C LEU A 274 23.34 -3.64 -10.43
N THR A 275 23.83 -2.46 -10.10
CA THR A 275 25.25 -2.10 -10.20
C THR A 275 25.80 -1.75 -8.83
N LEU A 276 26.99 -2.23 -8.52
CA LEU A 276 27.74 -1.95 -7.30
C LEU A 276 28.96 -1.12 -7.64
N THR A 277 29.11 -0.03 -6.91
CA THR A 277 30.23 0.90 -7.05
C THR A 277 31.01 0.96 -5.74
N GLY A 278 32.33 0.85 -5.82
CA GLY A 278 33.25 0.97 -4.70
C GLY A 278 33.50 2.43 -4.28
N PRO A 279 34.26 2.65 -3.18
CA PRO A 279 34.51 3.99 -2.63
C PRO A 279 35.25 4.96 -3.56
N ASP A 280 36.00 4.43 -4.53
CA ASP A 280 36.74 5.18 -5.55
C ASP A 280 35.89 5.53 -6.78
N GLY A 281 34.62 5.12 -6.81
CA GLY A 281 33.73 5.30 -7.96
C GLY A 281 33.79 4.18 -9.01
N THR A 282 34.64 3.16 -8.82
CA THR A 282 34.77 2.05 -9.75
C THR A 282 33.59 1.09 -9.63
N VAL A 283 33.02 0.64 -10.75
CA VAL A 283 32.02 -0.44 -10.76
C VAL A 283 32.71 -1.76 -10.46
N ILE A 284 32.35 -2.39 -9.33
CA ILE A 284 32.98 -3.61 -8.83
C ILE A 284 32.14 -4.87 -9.10
N ALA A 285 30.84 -4.71 -9.35
CA ALA A 285 29.96 -5.77 -9.82
C ALA A 285 28.75 -5.17 -10.52
N SER A 286 28.18 -5.88 -11.50
CA SER A 286 26.89 -5.55 -12.09
C SER A 286 26.18 -6.82 -12.51
N ASN A 287 24.85 -6.80 -12.44
CA ASN A 287 23.99 -7.86 -12.93
C ASN A 287 22.82 -7.22 -13.69
N THR A 288 22.59 -7.64 -14.93
CA THR A 288 21.43 -7.24 -15.73
C THR A 288 20.68 -8.49 -16.14
N MET A 289 19.40 -8.56 -15.79
CA MET A 289 18.53 -9.67 -16.19
C MET A 289 18.08 -9.52 -17.65
N VAL A 290 17.72 -10.64 -18.26
CA VAL A 290 16.93 -10.62 -19.51
C VAL A 290 15.53 -10.04 -19.25
N PRO A 291 14.83 -9.53 -20.27
CA PRO A 291 13.46 -9.03 -20.12
C PRO A 291 12.54 -10.10 -19.49
N LEU A 292 11.68 -9.68 -18.56
CA LEU A 292 10.73 -10.60 -17.92
C LEU A 292 9.77 -11.20 -18.96
N ALA A 293 9.63 -12.52 -18.95
CA ALA A 293 8.73 -13.23 -19.86
C ALA A 293 7.24 -13.09 -19.51
N ARG A 294 6.94 -12.63 -18.28
CA ARG A 294 5.60 -12.41 -17.74
C ARG A 294 5.65 -11.36 -16.63
N ASP A 295 4.49 -10.93 -16.17
CA ASP A 295 4.38 -10.13 -14.95
C ASP A 295 4.85 -10.94 -13.74
N GLU A 296 5.61 -10.31 -12.86
CA GLU A 296 6.16 -10.93 -11.65
C GLU A 296 5.66 -10.19 -10.41
N ALA A 297 4.87 -10.91 -9.59
CA ALA A 297 4.39 -10.39 -8.31
C ALA A 297 5.54 -10.01 -7.38
N GLN A 298 6.64 -10.77 -7.47
CA GLN A 298 7.89 -10.53 -6.75
C GLN A 298 9.08 -11.02 -7.59
N SER A 299 10.12 -10.20 -7.68
CA SER A 299 11.41 -10.52 -8.30
C SER A 299 12.55 -10.14 -7.36
N MET A 300 13.68 -10.83 -7.48
CA MET A 300 14.92 -10.48 -6.77
C MET A 300 16.10 -10.53 -7.72
N LEU A 301 16.95 -9.51 -7.62
CA LEU A 301 18.24 -9.44 -8.29
C LEU A 301 19.32 -9.19 -7.25
N PHE A 302 20.51 -9.77 -7.45
CA PHE A 302 21.69 -9.48 -6.65
C PHE A 302 22.92 -9.37 -7.55
N ALA A 303 23.89 -8.57 -7.12
CA ALA A 303 25.20 -8.43 -7.72
C ALA A 303 26.23 -8.40 -6.59
N GLY A 304 27.36 -9.07 -6.77
CA GLY A 304 28.34 -9.15 -5.69
C GLY A 304 29.73 -9.55 -6.14
N VAL A 305 30.68 -9.29 -5.26
CA VAL A 305 32.11 -9.53 -5.47
C VAL A 305 32.70 -10.17 -4.21
N ARG A 306 33.70 -11.05 -4.41
CA ARG A 306 34.41 -11.70 -3.30
C ARG A 306 35.41 -10.71 -2.66
N ARG A 307 35.72 -10.94 -1.39
CA ARG A 307 36.72 -10.14 -0.66
C ARG A 307 38.07 -10.17 -1.39
N PRO A 308 38.64 -9.00 -1.74
CA PRO A 308 39.94 -8.95 -2.37
C PRO A 308 41.04 -9.29 -1.34
N PRO A 309 42.22 -9.78 -1.77
CA PRO A 309 43.29 -10.22 -0.86
C PRO A 309 43.74 -9.16 0.15
N GLN A 310 43.77 -7.89 -0.27
CA GLN A 310 44.12 -6.73 0.58
C GLN A 310 43.04 -6.32 1.58
N GLY A 311 41.89 -7.02 1.60
CA GLY A 311 40.72 -6.65 2.37
C GLY A 311 39.89 -5.55 1.70
N TRP A 312 38.73 -5.24 2.27
CA TRP A 312 37.83 -4.25 1.69
C TRP A 312 38.39 -2.84 1.82
N PRO A 313 38.44 -2.06 0.72
CA PRO A 313 38.64 -0.62 0.80
C PRO A 313 37.63 0.02 1.77
N ARG A 314 38.13 0.87 2.68
CA ARG A 314 37.27 1.63 3.58
C ARG A 314 36.50 2.67 2.78
N GLY A 315 35.28 2.97 3.23
CA GLY A 315 34.46 4.03 2.66
C GLY A 315 33.10 3.53 2.20
N ARG A 316 32.49 4.33 1.33
CA ARG A 316 31.11 4.21 0.91
C ARG A 316 30.98 3.39 -0.37
N TYR A 317 30.22 2.31 -0.27
CA TYR A 317 29.81 1.49 -1.40
C TYR A 317 28.39 1.86 -1.77
N VAL A 318 28.09 1.86 -3.07
CA VAL A 318 26.79 2.27 -3.59
C VAL A 318 26.20 1.15 -4.43
N GLY A 319 24.97 0.75 -4.12
CA GLY A 319 24.13 -0.10 -4.95
C GLY A 319 23.15 0.77 -5.74
N GLN A 320 23.09 0.59 -7.05
CA GLN A 320 22.14 1.24 -7.95
C GLN A 320 21.27 0.20 -8.61
N TYR A 321 20.01 0.11 -8.19
CA TYR A 321 18.99 -0.74 -8.80
C TYR A 321 18.13 0.07 -9.77
N GLN A 322 17.92 -0.46 -10.97
CA GLN A 322 17.07 0.15 -11.99
C GLN A 322 16.21 -0.90 -12.68
N VAL A 323 15.00 -0.51 -13.05
CA VAL A 323 14.13 -1.26 -13.95
C VAL A 323 13.84 -0.42 -15.17
N ARG A 324 14.07 -0.97 -16.35
CA ARG A 324 13.75 -0.35 -17.63
C ARG A 324 12.63 -1.09 -18.34
N GLN A 325 11.75 -0.34 -19.00
CA GLN A 325 10.77 -0.87 -19.95
C GLN A 325 11.08 -0.24 -21.31
N GLY A 326 11.61 -1.04 -22.24
CA GLY A 326 12.28 -0.49 -23.42
C GLY A 326 13.45 0.43 -23.01
N ASP A 327 13.45 1.66 -23.52
CA ASP A 327 14.50 2.65 -23.24
C ASP A 327 14.21 3.51 -21.99
N GLN A 328 13.03 3.39 -21.39
CA GLN A 328 12.63 4.22 -20.26
C GLN A 328 12.96 3.55 -18.93
N THR A 329 13.57 4.31 -18.00
CA THR A 329 13.70 3.88 -16.60
C THR A 329 12.38 4.11 -15.89
N VAL A 330 11.73 3.02 -15.46
CA VAL A 330 10.41 3.04 -14.81
C VAL A 330 10.50 2.90 -13.29
N LEU A 331 11.64 2.46 -12.77
CA LEU A 331 11.90 2.33 -11.34
C LEU A 331 13.41 2.46 -11.09
N SER A 332 13.79 3.16 -10.02
CA SER A 332 15.20 3.30 -9.63
C SER A 332 15.34 3.44 -8.12
N ARG A 333 16.41 2.88 -7.55
CA ARG A 333 16.77 3.03 -6.13
C ARG A 333 18.28 2.98 -5.95
N SER A 334 18.81 4.01 -5.30
CA SER A 334 20.17 4.05 -4.77
C SER A 334 20.16 3.67 -3.29
N PHE A 335 21.14 2.90 -2.85
CA PHE A 335 21.32 2.53 -1.45
C PHE A 335 22.80 2.27 -1.16
N GLU A 336 23.21 2.37 0.11
CA GLU A 336 24.63 2.51 0.46
C GLU A 336 25.03 1.59 1.61
N LEU A 337 26.32 1.25 1.64
CA LEU A 337 26.99 0.57 2.74
C LEU A 337 28.28 1.32 3.03
N THR A 338 28.55 1.62 4.31
CA THR A 338 29.83 2.23 4.70
C THR A 338 30.65 1.23 5.50
N LEU A 339 31.79 0.81 4.94
CA LEU A 339 32.76 0.00 5.65
C LEU A 339 33.78 0.90 6.34
N ARG A 340 33.80 0.86 7.68
CA ARG A 340 34.66 1.70 8.51
C ARG A 340 36.08 1.13 8.70
N GLY A 341 36.24 -0.16 8.43
CA GLY A 341 37.44 -0.94 8.73
C GLY A 341 37.61 -1.21 10.23
N ALA A 342 38.47 -2.17 10.56
CA ALA A 342 38.72 -2.57 11.94
C ALA A 342 39.12 -1.35 12.79
N ARG A 343 38.50 -1.21 13.98
CA ARG A 343 39.05 -0.35 15.03
C ARG A 343 40.45 -0.88 15.32
N SER A 344 41.47 -0.05 15.15
CA SER A 344 42.77 -0.36 15.73
C SER A 344 42.57 -0.58 17.23
N PRO A 345 43.13 -1.66 17.82
CA PRO A 345 42.93 -2.00 19.22
C PRO A 345 43.38 -0.89 20.17
#